data_AF-A0A679HQ62-F1
#
_entry.id   AF-A0A679HQ62-F1
#
_cell.length_a   1.000
_cell.length_b   1.000
_cell.length_c   1.000
_cell.angle_alpha   90.00
_cell.angle_beta   90.00
_cell.angle_gamma   90.00
#
_symmetry.space_group_name_H-M   'P 1'
#
loop_
_entity.id
_entity.type
_entity.pdbx_description
1 polymer ?
#
loop_
_entity_poly.entity_id
_entity_poly.type
_entity_poly.pdbx_seq_one_letter_code
_entity_poly.pdbx_strand_id
1 'polypeptide(L)'
;MTTEIHTSALEKIEIAAFRASCQFEDPIYGILFGLAQYHLNIQVAPVAPPQRLQANPQKLIAAFARGCRIKRDMWRDFNPWQYFDRQVEDRRREF
;
A
#
# COMPACT_ATOMS: atom_id res chain seq x y z
N MET A 1 -20.47 0.82 10.72
CA MET A 1 -19.03 0.53 10.59
C MET A 1 -18.84 -0.09 9.22
N THR A 2 -18.59 0.73 8.20
CA THR A 2 -18.41 0.29 6.82
C THR A 2 -17.07 -0.42 6.73
N THR A 3 -17.09 -1.71 6.38
CA THR A 3 -15.90 -2.45 5.94
C THR A 3 -15.31 -1.72 4.74
N GLU A 4 -14.26 -0.94 4.97
CA GLU A 4 -13.50 -0.24 3.93
C GLU A 4 -12.72 -1.26 3.09
N ILE A 5 -13.39 -1.89 2.14
CA ILE A 5 -12.78 -2.69 1.08
C ILE A 5 -12.43 -1.73 -0.05
N HIS A 6 -11.24 -1.15 0.04
CA HIS A 6 -10.70 -0.17 -0.91
C HIS A 6 -10.28 -0.86 -2.22
N THR A 7 -11.16 -0.87 -3.21
CA THR A 7 -10.97 -1.60 -4.48
C THR A 7 -10.60 -0.70 -5.67
N SER A 8 -10.54 0.62 -5.48
CA SER A 8 -10.27 1.57 -6.57
C SER A 8 -8.79 1.59 -6.96
N ALA A 9 -8.50 2.03 -8.19
CA ALA A 9 -7.12 2.13 -8.68
C ALA A 9 -6.28 3.15 -7.93
N LEU A 10 -6.91 4.25 -7.52
CA LEU A 10 -6.31 5.29 -6.69
C LEU A 10 -5.91 4.72 -5.32
N GLU A 11 -6.77 3.95 -4.67
CA GLU A 11 -6.40 3.34 -3.39
C GLU A 11 -5.33 2.27 -3.55
N LYS A 12 -5.34 1.50 -4.65
CA LYS A 12 -4.30 0.52 -4.95
C LYS A 12 -2.92 1.16 -5.12
N ILE A 13 -2.82 2.35 -5.72
CA ILE A 13 -1.54 3.05 -5.84
C ILE A 13 -1.05 3.59 -4.49
N GLU A 14 -1.96 3.99 -3.61
CA GLU A 14 -1.63 4.41 -2.23
C GLU A 14 -1.17 3.22 -1.38
N ILE A 15 -1.85 2.08 -1.49
CA ILE A 15 -1.43 0.84 -0.82
C ILE A 15 -0.07 0.39 -1.33
N ALA A 16 0.19 0.48 -2.64
CA ALA A 16 1.50 0.16 -3.21
C ALA A 16 2.60 1.05 -2.64
N ALA A 17 2.35 2.36 -2.49
CA ALA A 17 3.30 3.29 -1.90
C ALA A 17 3.52 3.04 -0.39
N PHE A 18 2.46 2.77 0.37
CA PHE A 18 2.57 2.38 1.77
C PHE A 18 3.36 1.08 1.94
N ARG A 19 3.06 0.06 1.13
CA ARG A 19 3.76 -1.22 1.12
C ARG A 19 5.25 -1.03 0.83
N ALA A 20 5.56 -0.23 -0.18
CA ALA A 20 6.93 0.02 -0.59
C ALA A 20 7.78 0.62 0.55
N SER A 21 7.21 1.51 1.37
CA SER A 21 7.93 2.09 2.50
C SER A 21 7.97 1.24 3.77
N CYS A 22 7.09 0.24 3.91
CA CYS A 22 7.13 -0.69 5.05
C CYS A 22 8.12 -1.86 4.88
N GLN A 23 8.62 -2.08 3.66
CA GLN A 23 9.60 -3.14 3.39
C GLN A 23 11.02 -2.62 3.62
N PHE A 24 11.90 -3.49 4.13
CA PHE A 24 13.35 -3.23 4.14
C PHE A 24 14.01 -3.40 2.76
N GLU A 25 13.20 -3.59 1.72
CA GLU A 25 13.63 -3.66 0.31
C GLU A 25 13.63 -2.27 -0.33
N ASP A 26 14.00 -2.18 -1.60
CA ASP A 26 14.05 -0.90 -2.33
C ASP A 26 12.62 -0.36 -2.60
N PRO A 27 12.23 0.76 -1.95
CA PRO A 27 10.90 1.33 -2.09
C PRO A 27 10.61 1.90 -3.49
N ILE A 28 11.64 2.22 -4.27
CA ILE A 28 11.50 2.87 -5.57
C ILE A 28 10.79 1.94 -6.55
N TYR A 29 11.13 0.65 -6.55
CA TYR A 29 10.48 -0.33 -7.43
C TYR A 29 8.98 -0.50 -7.15
N GLY A 30 8.57 -0.45 -5.88
CA GLY A 30 7.16 -0.52 -5.51
C GLY A 30 6.35 0.69 -6.01
N ILE A 31 6.93 1.89 -5.92
CA ILE A 31 6.32 3.11 -6.45
C ILE A 31 6.26 3.08 -7.98
N LEU A 32 7.36 2.69 -8.64
CA LEU A 32 7.42 2.59 -10.10
C LEU A 32 6.40 1.59 -10.64
N PHE A 33 6.23 0.44 -9.97
CA PHE A 33 5.19 -0.53 -10.29
C PHE A 33 3.79 0.12 -10.24
N GLY A 34 3.47 0.84 -9.16
CA GLY A 34 2.17 1.49 -9.01
C GLY A 34 1.92 2.57 -10.07
N LEU A 35 2.93 3.40 -10.36
CA LEU A 35 2.85 4.43 -11.40
C LEU A 35 2.70 3.83 -12.80
N ALA A 36 3.48 2.80 -13.13
CA ALA A 36 3.39 2.11 -14.40
C ALA A 36 1.98 1.54 -14.62
N GLN A 37 1.50 0.73 -13.67
CA GLN A 37 0.21 0.03 -13.78
C GLN A 37 -0.99 0.99 -13.74
N TYR A 38 -1.01 1.98 -12.85
CA TYR A 38 -2.22 2.75 -12.55
C TYR A 38 -2.21 4.20 -13.04
N HIS A 39 -1.06 4.76 -13.43
CA HIS A 39 -0.97 6.15 -13.88
C HIS A 39 -0.50 6.28 -15.33
N LEU A 40 0.49 5.49 -15.75
CA LEU A 40 1.12 5.57 -17.08
C LEU A 40 0.49 4.62 -18.11
N ASN A 41 -0.49 3.80 -17.71
CA ASN A 41 -1.14 2.81 -18.56
C ASN A 41 -0.15 1.77 -19.15
N ILE A 42 0.84 1.37 -18.36
CA ILE A 42 1.84 0.35 -18.72
C ILE A 42 1.50 -0.92 -17.96
N GLN A 43 1.26 -2.02 -18.69
CA GLN A 43 0.91 -3.30 -18.07
C GLN A 43 2.12 -3.90 -17.35
N VAL A 44 1.98 -4.11 -16.04
CA VAL A 44 3.00 -4.78 -15.21
C VAL A 44 2.38 -5.94 -14.41
N ALA A 45 1.17 -5.76 -13.89
CA ALA A 45 0.42 -6.84 -13.25
C ALA A 45 -0.14 -7.81 -14.30
N PRO A 46 -0.16 -9.13 -14.08
CA PRO A 46 -0.65 -10.07 -15.10
C PRO A 46 -2.17 -10.07 -15.27
N VAL A 47 -2.93 -9.69 -14.23
CA VAL A 47 -4.39 -9.88 -14.19
C VAL A 47 -5.16 -8.57 -14.23
N ALA A 48 -4.66 -7.51 -13.58
CA ALA A 48 -5.36 -6.23 -13.54
C ALA A 48 -5.08 -5.44 -14.84
N PRO A 49 -6.10 -4.88 -15.51
CA PRO A 49 -5.89 -3.97 -16.64
C PRO A 49 -5.11 -2.72 -16.20
N PRO A 50 -4.31 -2.12 -17.10
CA PRO A 50 -3.59 -0.89 -16.79
C PRO A 50 -4.56 0.29 -16.82
N GLN A 51 -4.22 1.34 -16.08
CA GLN A 51 -5.04 2.54 -15.97
C GLN A 51 -4.19 3.80 -16.16
N ARG A 52 -4.89 4.90 -16.41
CA ARG A 52 -4.28 6.18 -16.75
C ARG A 52 -4.70 7.26 -15.76
N LEU A 53 -3.75 8.11 -15.36
CA LEU A 53 -3.96 9.30 -14.53
C LEU A 53 -4.65 9.05 -13.17
N GLN A 54 -4.48 7.87 -12.56
CA GLN A 54 -5.11 7.57 -11.25
C GLN A 54 -4.29 8.01 -10.03
N ALA A 55 -2.98 8.25 -10.19
CA ALA A 55 -2.15 8.70 -9.07
C ALA A 55 -2.54 10.09 -8.57
N ASN A 56 -2.76 10.19 -7.26
CA ASN A 56 -2.76 11.46 -6.54
C ASN A 56 -1.42 11.61 -5.79
N PRO A 57 -0.53 12.55 -6.20
CA PRO A 57 0.80 12.69 -5.59
C PRO A 57 0.75 12.98 -4.09
N GLN A 58 -0.18 13.82 -3.63
CA GLN A 58 -0.26 14.16 -2.21
C GLN A 58 -0.63 12.94 -1.37
N LYS A 59 -1.63 12.17 -1.82
CA LYS A 59 -2.05 10.95 -1.12
C LYS A 59 -0.97 9.87 -1.18
N LEU A 60 -0.27 9.74 -2.31
CA LEU A 60 0.83 8.79 -2.49
C LEU A 60 1.99 9.11 -1.52
N ILE A 61 2.43 10.36 -1.46
CA ILE A 61 3.49 10.79 -0.52
C ILE A 61 3.03 10.61 0.93
N ALA A 62 1.78 10.95 1.26
CA ALA A 62 1.24 10.75 2.60
C ALA A 62 1.21 9.25 2.98
N ALA A 63 0.81 8.37 2.06
CA ALA A 63 0.82 6.93 2.26
C ALA A 63 2.25 6.39 2.46
N PHE A 64 3.18 6.85 1.63
CA PHE A 64 4.60 6.51 1.75
C PHE A 64 5.17 6.93 3.11
N ALA A 65 4.95 8.18 3.51
CA ALA A 65 5.41 8.71 4.79
C ALA A 65 4.82 7.98 6.01
N ARG A 66 3.57 7.50 5.91
CA ARG A 66 2.98 6.63 6.95
C ARG A 66 3.75 5.31 7.04
N GLY A 67 4.03 4.66 5.91
CA GLY A 67 4.73 3.37 5.91
C GLY A 67 6.17 3.46 6.42
N CYS A 68 6.87 4.58 6.17
CA CYS A 68 8.22 4.80 6.73
C CYS A 68 8.27 4.85 8.27
N ARG A 69 7.13 5.06 8.94
CA ARG A 69 7.05 5.08 10.41
C ARG A 69 6.91 3.68 11.00
N ILE A 70 6.52 2.71 10.18
CA ILE A 70 6.36 1.32 10.60
C ILE A 70 7.75 0.71 10.78
N LYS A 71 8.07 0.31 12.02
CA LYS A 71 9.39 -0.21 12.39
C LYS A 71 9.53 -1.73 12.22
N ARG A 72 8.47 -2.40 11.78
CA ARG A 72 8.39 -3.86 11.62
C ARG A 72 8.09 -4.20 10.16
N ASP A 73 8.72 -5.26 9.67
CA ASP A 73 8.36 -5.84 8.39
C ASP A 73 6.96 -6.50 8.47
N MET A 74 5.98 -5.88 7.83
CA MET A 74 4.61 -6.41 7.74
C MET A 74 4.47 -7.50 6.64
N TRP A 75 5.50 -7.61 5.78
CA TRP A 75 5.82 -8.59 4.73
C TRP A 75 6.09 -10.01 5.19
N ARG A 76 7.26 -10.15 5.81
CA ARG A 76 7.94 -11.43 5.96
C ARG A 76 7.68 -12.08 7.31
N ASP A 77 7.52 -11.28 8.35
CA ASP A 77 7.43 -11.74 9.74
C ASP A 77 6.24 -11.12 10.48
N PHE A 78 5.09 -11.08 9.80
CA PHE A 78 3.84 -10.62 10.37
C PHE A 78 2.74 -11.64 10.13
N ASN A 79 2.25 -12.23 11.22
CA ASN A 79 1.10 -13.10 11.21
C ASN A 79 -0.14 -12.31 11.67
N PRO A 80 -1.00 -11.82 10.75
CA PRO A 80 -2.19 -11.05 11.13
C PRO A 80 -3.17 -11.87 11.98
N TRP A 81 -3.17 -13.20 11.86
CA TRP A 81 -4.09 -14.08 12.59
C TRP A 81 -3.88 -14.07 14.11
N GLN A 82 -2.67 -13.75 14.57
CA GLN A 82 -2.36 -13.61 16.00
C GLN A 82 -3.06 -12.41 16.66
N TYR A 83 -3.64 -11.52 15.86
CA TYR A 83 -4.30 -10.30 16.32
C TYR A 83 -5.77 -10.24 15.92
N PHE A 84 -6.33 -11.34 15.40
CA PHE A 84 -7.66 -11.36 14.80
C PHE A 84 -8.79 -11.06 15.80
N ASP A 85 -8.56 -11.35 17.08
CA ASP A 85 -9.45 -11.09 18.20
C ASP A 85 -9.37 -9.64 18.73
N ARG A 86 -8.44 -8.83 18.22
CA ARG A 86 -8.18 -7.45 18.69
C ARG A 86 -8.78 -6.40 17.75
N GLN A 87 -9.07 -5.22 18.30
CA GLN A 87 -9.55 -4.10 17.48
C GLN A 87 -8.42 -3.53 16.61
N VAL A 88 -8.77 -3.08 15.39
CA VAL A 88 -7.82 -2.52 14.43
C VAL A 88 -7.21 -1.22 14.97
N GLU A 89 -7.98 -0.44 15.71
CA GLU A 89 -7.57 0.81 16.33
C GLU A 89 -6.44 0.60 17.34
N ASP A 90 -6.48 -0.49 18.11
CA ASP A 90 -5.42 -0.83 19.06
C ASP A 90 -4.12 -1.14 18.31
N ARG A 91 -4.22 -1.85 17.17
CA ARG A 91 -3.06 -2.15 16.34
C ARG A 91 -2.42 -0.93 15.69
N ARG A 92 -3.22 0.06 15.28
CA ARG A 92 -2.73 1.33 14.70
C ARG A 92 -1.98 2.20 15.71
N ARG A 93 -2.18 1.98 17.02
CA ARG A 93 -1.41 2.68 18.06
C ARG A 93 -0.09 2.02 18.35
N GLU A 94 -0.01 0.70 18.14
CA GLU A 94 1.18 -0.10 18.43
C GLU A 94 2.22 -0.11 17.30
N PHE A 95 1.81 0.17 16.05
CA PHE A 95 2.68 0.20 14.87
C PHE A 95 2.62 1.54 14.15
#